data_AF-A0AA93HMV4-F1
#
_entry.id   AF-A0AA93HMV4-F1
#
_cell.length_a   1.000
_cell.length_b   1.000
_cell.length_c   1.000
_cell.angle_alpha   90.00
_cell.angle_beta   90.00
_cell.angle_gamma   90.00
#
_symmetry.space_group_name_H-M   'P 1'
#
loop_
_entity.id
_entity.type
_entity.pdbx_description
1 polymer ?
#
loop_
_entity_poly.entity_id
_entity_poly.type
_entity_poly.pdbx_seq_one_letter_code
_entity_poly.pdbx_strand_id
1 'polypeptide(L)' 'MADQKIVKHIVTNVTDGPKVLNSMPPGILAAGDSTDEPVSLTEAEYESAKATGWFKFGAAAAKAADKD' A
#
# COMPACT_ATOMS: atom_id res chain seq x y z
N MET A 1 10.60 21.24 -9.55
CA MET A 1 10.66 19.83 -9.10
C MET A 1 9.22 19.39 -8.98
N ALA A 2 8.78 18.37 -9.71
CA ALA A 2 7.38 17.96 -9.67
C ALA A 2 7.06 17.45 -8.26
N ASP A 3 6.13 18.10 -7.57
CA ASP A 3 5.60 17.64 -6.29
C ASP A 3 5.04 16.22 -6.47
N GLN A 4 5.76 15.22 -5.95
CA GLN A 4 5.29 13.84 -5.99
C GLN A 4 4.12 13.71 -5.02
N LYS A 5 2.93 13.49 -5.57
CA LYS A 5 1.74 13.25 -4.77
C LYS A 5 1.88 11.93 -4.02
N ILE A 6 1.73 11.97 -2.70
CA ILE A 6 1.78 10.80 -1.82
C ILE A 6 0.35 10.33 -1.55
N VAL A 7 0.10 9.03 -1.74
CA VAL A 7 -1.12 8.33 -1.40
C VAL A 7 -0.86 7.32 -0.29
N LYS A 8 -1.85 7.04 0.56
CA LYS A 8 -1.73 6.11 1.69
C LYS A 8 -2.74 4.99 1.57
N HIS A 9 -2.28 3.74 1.58
CA HIS A 9 -3.13 2.56 1.37
C HIS A 9 -2.74 1.42 2.29
N ILE A 10 -3.74 0.62 2.69
CA ILE A 10 -3.49 -0.72 3.20
C ILE A 10 -3.20 -1.61 1.99
N VAL A 11 -2.12 -2.37 2.03
CA VAL A 11 -1.67 -3.17 0.90
C VAL A 11 -1.60 -4.63 1.30
N THR A 12 -2.27 -5.48 0.52
CA THR A 12 -2.27 -6.94 0.69
C THR A 12 -1.56 -7.58 -0.49
N ASN A 13 -0.60 -8.48 -0.24
CA ASN A 13 -0.01 -9.29 -1.29
C ASN A 13 -0.95 -10.45 -1.64
N VAL A 14 -1.42 -10.49 -2.88
CA VAL A 14 -2.38 -11.49 -3.37
C VAL A 14 -1.73 -12.59 -4.21
N THR A 15 -0.40 -12.69 -4.17
CA THR A 15 0.38 -13.72 -4.90
C THR A 15 0.87 -14.82 -3.96
N ASP A 16 1.27 -15.96 -4.53
CA ASP A 16 1.75 -17.13 -3.78
C ASP A 16 3.19 -16.99 -3.21
N GLY A 17 3.84 -15.84 -3.38
CA GLY A 17 5.21 -15.62 -2.91
C GLY A 17 5.43 -14.25 -2.28
N PRO A 18 6.50 -14.06 -1.50
CA PRO A 18 6.81 -12.76 -0.90
C PRO A 18 7.11 -11.73 -1.99
N LYS A 19 6.54 -10.53 -1.84
CA LYS A 19 6.73 -9.41 -2.78
C LYS A 19 7.21 -8.17 -2.04
N VAL A 20 8.16 -7.49 -2.68
CA VAL A 20 8.66 -6.20 -2.20
C VAL A 20 7.71 -5.11 -2.64
N LEU A 21 7.24 -4.32 -1.69
CA LEU A 21 6.46 -3.12 -1.92
C LEU A 21 7.37 -1.90 -1.75
N ASN A 22 7.47 -1.09 -2.80
CA ASN A 22 8.23 0.15 -2.76
C ASN A 22 7.40 1.26 -2.11
N SER A 23 7.12 1.10 -0.82
CA SER A 23 6.46 2.09 0.03
C SER A 23 7.46 2.88 0.86
N MET A 24 6.96 3.84 1.64
CA MET A 24 7.72 4.61 2.62
C MET A 24 7.15 4.30 4.02
N PRO A 25 7.84 3.49 4.85
CA PRO A 25 9.09 2.76 4.56
C PRO A 25 8.89 1.57 3.59
N PRO A 26 9.96 1.08 2.91
CA PRO A 26 9.86 -0.08 2.03
C PRO A 26 9.60 -1.34 2.84
N GLY A 27 8.72 -2.20 2.35
CA GLY A 27 8.26 -3.39 3.06
C GLY A 27 8.28 -4.63 2.20
N ILE A 28 8.36 -5.80 2.83
CA ILE A 28 8.16 -7.10 2.18
C ILE A 28 6.90 -7.70 2.76
N LEU A 29 5.95 -8.06 1.89
CA LEU A 29 4.71 -8.72 2.27
C LEU A 29 4.79 -10.19 1.88
N ALA A 30 4.57 -11.09 2.83
CA ALA A 30 4.43 -12.52 2.54
C ALA A 30 3.16 -12.81 1.73
N ALA A 31 3.02 -14.03 1.20
CA ALA A 31 1.84 -14.43 0.45
C ALA A 31 0.57 -14.34 1.32
N GLY A 32 -0.44 -13.61 0.85
CA GLY A 32 -1.68 -13.37 1.60
C GLY A 32 -1.56 -12.35 2.74
N ASP A 33 -0.36 -11.83 3.01
CA ASP A 33 -0.11 -10.90 4.10
C ASP A 33 -0.53 -9.46 3.75
N SER A 34 -0.85 -8.67 4.77
CA SER A 34 -1.30 -7.28 4.61
C SER A 34 -0.56 -6.35 5.55
N THR A 35 -0.33 -5.11 5.11
CA THR A 35 0.19 -4.06 5.99
C THR A 35 -0.81 -3.74 7.11
N ASP A 36 -0.37 -3.76 8.37
CA ASP A 36 -1.22 -3.40 9.52
C ASP A 36 -1.72 -1.94 9.46
N GLU A 37 -0.89 -1.03 8.96
CA GLU A 37 -1.18 0.40 8.84
C GLU A 37 -1.05 0.90 7.39
N PRO A 38 -1.72 2.01 7.02
CA PRO A 38 -1.64 2.55 5.67
C PRO A 38 -0.22 3.01 5.36
N VAL A 39 0.40 2.38 4.36
CA VAL A 39 1.75 2.74 3.93
C VAL A 39 1.69 3.88 2.93
N SER A 40 2.68 4.77 2.98
CA SER A 40 2.78 5.89 2.06
C SER A 40 3.47 5.45 0.77
N LEU A 41 2.89 5.78 -0.37
CA LEU A 41 3.41 5.50 -1.71
C LEU A 41 3.33 6.78 -2.52
N THR A 42 4.29 7.04 -3.41
CA THR A 42 4.04 8.06 -4.44
C THR A 42 2.97 7.56 -5.40
N GLU A 43 2.24 8.47 -6.04
CA GLU A 43 1.20 8.10 -7.02
C GLU A 43 1.78 7.24 -8.15
N ALA A 44 3.03 7.51 -8.58
CA ALA A 44 3.73 6.70 -9.56
C ALA A 44 4.06 5.27 -9.07
N GLU A 45 4.46 5.12 -7.81
CA GLU A 45 4.70 3.81 -7.21
C GLU A 45 3.41 3.03 -7.02
N TYR A 46 2.35 3.71 -6.59
CA TYR A 46 1.02 3.11 -6.47
C TYR A 46 0.52 2.59 -7.82
N GLU A 47 0.56 3.41 -8.89
CA GLU A 47 0.13 2.98 -10.23
C GLU A 47 1.01 1.86 -10.78
N SER A 48 2.32 1.92 -10.54
CA SER A 48 3.25 0.84 -10.93
C SER A 48 2.93 -0.46 -10.20
N ALA A 49 2.76 -0.41 -8.87
CA ALA A 49 2.46 -1.57 -8.05
C ALA A 49 1.08 -2.17 -8.39
N LYS A 50 0.09 -1.32 -8.68
CA LYS A 50 -1.23 -1.74 -9.17
C LYS A 50 -1.15 -2.43 -10.53
N ALA A 51 -0.31 -1.93 -11.44
CA ALA A 51 -0.10 -2.54 -12.76
C ALA A 51 0.54 -3.94 -12.69
N THR A 52 1.31 -4.26 -11.63
CA THR A 52 1.86 -5.61 -11.46
C THR A 52 0.81 -6.68 -11.19
N GLY A 53 -0.36 -6.30 -10.66
CA GLY A 53 -1.37 -7.24 -10.18
C GLY A 53 -0.95 -8.05 -8.95
N TRP A 54 0.19 -7.76 -8.32
CA TRP A 54 0.66 -8.49 -7.14
C TRP A 54 -0.03 -8.08 -5.85
N PHE A 55 -0.56 -6.87 -5.81
CA PHE A 55 -1.09 -6.26 -4.60
C PHE A 55 -2.53 -5.82 -4.76
N LYS A 56 -3.31 -5.98 -3.69
CA LYS A 56 -4.63 -5.39 -3.55
C LYS A 56 -4.51 -4.19 -2.60
N PHE A 57 -5.02 -3.05 -3.06
CA PHE A 57 -4.98 -1.80 -2.32
C PHE A 57 -6.35 -1.54 -1.68
N GLY A 58 -6.39 -1.50 -0.36
CA GLY A 58 -7.55 -1.10 0.42
C GLY A 58 -7.54 0.40 0.73
N ALA A 59 -8.70 0.94 1.09
CA ALA A 59 -8.75 2.20 1.79
C ALA A 59 -8.13 2.00 3.18
N ALA A 60 -7.31 2.95 3.64
CA ALA A 60 -7.10 3.12 5.06
C ALA A 60 -8.49 3.20 5.70
N ALA A 61 -8.88 2.22 6.51
CA ALA A 61 -10.05 2.41 7.33
C ALA A 61 -9.76 3.68 8.13
N ALA A 62 -10.52 4.76 7.87
CA ALA A 62 -10.60 5.87 8.79
C ALA A 62 -11.14 5.23 10.07
N LYS A 63 -10.25 4.79 10.97
CA LYS A 63 -10.63 4.42 12.32
C LYS A 63 -11.15 5.71 12.93
N ALA A 64 -12.46 5.86 12.81
CA ALA A 64 -13.34 6.77 13.52
C ALA A 64 -12.63 8.00 14.10
N ALA A 65 -12.58 9.05 13.30
CA ALA A 65 -12.96 10.36 13.82
C ALA A 65 -14.47 10.28 14.14
N ASP A 66 -14.81 9.59 15.22
CA ASP A 66 -16.14 9.59 15.84
C ASP A 66 -15.94 9.10 17.30
N LYS A 67 -15.48 10.04 18.13
CA LYS A 67 -15.72 10.03 19.56
C LYS A 67 -16.86 11.03 19.74
N ASP A 68 -18.08 10.54 19.64
CA ASP A 68 -19.25 11.18 20.28
C ASP A 68 -19.08 11.06 21.81
#